data_AF-A0A9E4CGH1-F1
#
_entry.id   AF-A0A9E4CGH1-F1
#
_cell.length_a   1.000
_cell.length_b   1.000
_cell.length_c   1.000
_cell.angle_alpha   90.00
_cell.angle_beta   90.00
_cell.angle_gamma   90.00
#
_symmetry.space_group_name_H-M   'P 1'
#
loop_
_entity.id
_entity.type
_entity.pdbx_description
1 polymer ?
#
loop_
_entity_poly.entity_id
_entity_poly.type
_entity_poly.pdbx_seq_one_letter_code
_entity_poly.pdbx_strand_id
1 'polypeptide(L)'
;DDYWNAAMHEMRVSGYMHNYMRMYWGKKILEWCNTPEYAYQTALAINNKYFLDGRDANSFTNIGWIFGLHDRAWQERAIFGKIRYMSAKGLERKADMPTYIKKVHEL
;
A
#
# COMPACT_ATOMS: atom_id res chain seq x y z
N ASP A 1 -0.94 -6.21 -11.39
CA ASP A 1 -2.06 -5.61 -10.64
C ASP A 1 -2.13 -4.16 -11.05
N ASP A 2 -3.19 -3.80 -11.79
CA ASP A 2 -3.28 -2.48 -12.41
C ASP A 2 -3.50 -1.37 -11.38
N TYR A 3 -4.15 -1.66 -10.26
CA TYR A 3 -4.37 -0.71 -9.18
C TYR A 3 -3.07 -0.41 -8.43
N TRP A 4 -2.25 -1.44 -8.21
CA TRP A 4 -0.93 -1.26 -7.61
C TRP A 4 0.00 -0.47 -8.52
N ASN A 5 0.00 -0.77 -9.83
CA ASN A 5 0.79 -0.05 -10.83
C ASN A 5 0.36 1.42 -10.93
N ALA A 6 -0.95 1.70 -10.94
CA ALA A 6 -1.48 3.06 -10.91
C ALA A 6 -1.09 3.80 -9.62
N ALA A 7 -1.20 3.17 -8.44
CA ALA A 7 -0.72 3.76 -7.19
C ALA A 7 0.78 4.11 -7.25
N MET A 8 1.62 3.22 -7.77
CA MET A 8 3.04 3.51 -7.98
C MET A 8 3.27 4.68 -8.94
N HIS A 9 2.48 4.79 -10.02
CA HIS A 9 2.57 5.89 -10.96
C HIS A 9 2.22 7.22 -10.28
N GLU A 10 1.06 7.31 -9.61
CA GLU A 10 0.59 8.50 -8.89
C GLU A 10 1.68 9.01 -7.92
N MET A 11 2.22 8.12 -7.10
CA MET A 11 3.27 8.44 -6.13
C MET A 11 4.55 8.95 -6.79
N ARG A 12 4.98 8.38 -7.92
CA ARG A 12 6.22 8.78 -8.60
C ARG A 12 6.11 10.14 -9.27
N VAL A 13 4.95 10.48 -9.83
CA VAL A 13 4.76 11.74 -10.57
C VAL A 13 4.35 12.90 -9.67
N SER A 14 3.50 12.64 -8.66
CA SER A 14 2.94 13.68 -7.79
C SER A 14 3.60 13.76 -6.41
N GLY A 15 4.33 12.72 -5.99
CA GLY A 15 4.83 12.59 -4.62
C GLY A 15 3.73 12.37 -3.59
N TYR A 16 2.53 12.00 -4.03
CA TYR A 16 1.34 11.73 -3.22
C TYR A 16 0.65 10.43 -3.67
N MET A 17 -0.06 9.80 -2.75
CA MET A 17 -0.91 8.65 -3.00
C MET A 17 -2.05 8.70 -2.00
N HIS A 18 -3.27 8.47 -2.47
CA HIS A 18 -4.44 8.45 -1.59
C HIS A 18 -4.28 7.43 -0.45
N ASN A 19 -4.65 7.79 0.78
CA ASN A 19 -4.41 6.97 1.98
C ASN A 19 -4.95 5.53 1.86
N TYR A 20 -6.13 5.35 1.24
CA TYR A 20 -6.68 4.02 1.02
C TYR A 20 -5.82 3.18 0.05
N MET A 21 -5.24 3.84 -0.96
CA MET A 21 -4.31 3.21 -1.88
C MET A 21 -2.98 2.91 -1.22
N ARG A 22 -2.47 3.74 -0.29
CA ARG A 22 -1.25 3.42 0.50
C ARG A 22 -1.41 2.12 1.29
N MET A 23 -2.57 1.94 1.92
CA MET A 23 -2.88 0.69 2.62
C MET A 23 -2.85 -0.50 1.66
N TYR A 24 -3.58 -0.42 0.54
CA TYR A 24 -3.59 -1.48 -0.47
C TYR A 24 -2.20 -1.79 -1.02
N TRP A 25 -1.49 -0.74 -1.42
CA TRP A 25 -0.15 -0.77 -1.99
C TRP A 25 0.84 -1.51 -1.07
N GLY A 26 0.83 -1.17 0.21
CA GLY A 26 1.71 -1.81 1.18
C GLY A 26 1.35 -3.27 1.45
N LYS A 27 0.06 -3.60 1.55
CA LYS A 27 -0.36 -5.01 1.71
C LYS A 27 0.10 -5.87 0.53
N LYS A 28 0.16 -5.33 -0.69
CA LYS A 28 0.71 -6.05 -1.85
C LYS A 28 2.22 -6.23 -1.80
N ILE A 29 2.97 -5.27 -1.28
CA ILE A 29 4.41 -5.45 -1.03
C ILE A 29 4.63 -6.60 -0.03
N LEU A 30 3.86 -6.63 1.06
CA LEU A 30 3.88 -7.74 2.02
C LEU A 30 3.51 -9.09 1.36
N GLU A 31 2.54 -9.11 0.45
CA GLU A 31 2.10 -10.34 -0.24
C GLU A 31 3.15 -10.90 -1.21
N TRP A 32 3.93 -10.05 -1.86
CA TRP A 32 4.81 -10.44 -2.98
C TRP A 32 6.30 -10.53 -2.61
N CYS A 33 6.68 -10.06 -1.42
CA CYS A 33 8.04 -10.21 -0.92
C CYS A 33 8.26 -11.57 -0.25
N ASN A 34 9.51 -12.02 -0.24
CA ASN A 34 9.91 -13.31 0.33
C ASN A 34 9.82 -13.37 1.87
N THR A 35 10.10 -12.27 2.57
CA THR A 35 9.97 -12.17 4.03
C THR A 35 9.31 -10.84 4.46
N PRO A 36 8.63 -10.80 5.62
CA PRO A 36 8.06 -9.57 6.16
C PRO A 36 9.10 -8.47 6.42
N GLU A 37 10.31 -8.81 6.84
CA GLU A 37 11.39 -7.86 7.10
C GLU A 37 11.85 -7.20 5.80
N TYR A 38 12.03 -8.00 4.74
CA TYR A 38 12.38 -7.48 3.42
C TYR A 38 11.25 -6.62 2.84
N ALA A 39 9.99 -7.05 3.03
CA ALA A 39 8.82 -6.27 2.64
C ALA A 39 8.77 -4.91 3.36
N TYR A 40 9.06 -4.88 4.67
CA TYR A 40 9.06 -3.65 5.46
C TYR A 40 10.14 -2.68 4.96
N GLN A 41 11.37 -3.18 4.79
CA GLN A 41 12.49 -2.38 4.27
C GLN A 41 12.18 -1.84 2.87
N THR A 42 11.60 -2.67 2.01
CA THR A 42 11.19 -2.29 0.64
C THR A 42 10.12 -1.20 0.67
N ALA A 43 9.04 -1.38 1.44
CA ALA A 43 7.96 -0.42 1.54
C ALA A 43 8.46 0.92 2.12
N LEU A 44 9.28 0.88 3.18
CA LEU A 44 9.84 2.08 3.79
C LEU A 44 10.78 2.81 2.83
N ALA A 45 11.65 2.10 2.12
CA ALA A 45 12.57 2.69 1.16
C ALA A 45 11.82 3.38 0.00
N ILE A 46 10.79 2.74 -0.53
CA ILE A 46 9.96 3.33 -1.59
C ILE A 46 9.21 4.55 -1.06
N ASN A 47 8.59 4.45 0.12
CA ASN A 47 7.86 5.55 0.76
C ASN A 47 8.78 6.77 0.96
N ASN A 48 9.96 6.54 1.53
CA ASN A 48 10.95 7.58 1.81
C ASN A 48 11.68 8.08 0.56
N LYS A 49 11.51 7.45 -0.60
CA LYS A 49 12.07 7.94 -1.85
C LYS A 49 11.13 8.89 -2.56
N TYR A 50 9.84 8.55 -2.64
CA TYR A 50 8.91 9.24 -3.53
C TYR A 50 7.91 10.16 -2.84
N PHE A 51 7.48 9.86 -1.61
CA PHE A 51 6.50 10.72 -0.97
C PHE A 51 7.10 12.03 -0.50
N LEU A 52 6.38 13.13 -0.75
CA LEU A 52 6.70 14.45 -0.20
C LEU A 52 6.55 14.43 1.33
N ASP A 53 5.53 13.74 1.84
CA ASP A 53 5.30 13.49 3.27
C ASP A 53 6.05 12.25 3.83
N GLY A 54 7.01 11.74 3.06
CA GLY A 54 7.91 10.66 3.48
C GLY A 54 8.93 11.10 4.55
N ARG A 55 9.60 10.13 5.17
CA ARG A 55 10.63 10.34 6.22
C ARG A 55 10.09 11.07 7.47
N ASP A 56 8.79 10.98 7.69
CA ASP A 56 8.09 11.51 8.86
C ASP A 56 7.71 10.37 9.83
N ALA A 57 7.49 10.69 11.12
CA ALA A 57 7.03 9.72 12.10
C ALA A 57 5.75 8.99 11.65
N ASN A 58 4.83 9.69 10.99
CA ASN A 58 3.62 9.07 10.43
C ASN A 58 3.94 8.09 9.31
N SER A 59 5.00 8.31 8.53
CA SER A 59 5.43 7.35 7.51
C SER A 59 5.83 6.01 8.15
N PHE A 60 6.63 6.03 9.22
CA PHE A 60 7.05 4.78 9.88
C PHE A 60 5.87 4.04 10.52
N THR A 61 4.94 4.75 11.14
CA THR A 61 3.76 4.13 11.77
C THR A 61 2.76 3.62 10.71
N ASN A 62 2.57 4.35 9.61
CA ASN A 62 1.74 3.89 8.48
C ASN A 62 2.32 2.65 7.79
N ILE A 63 3.65 2.60 7.59
CA ILE A 63 4.31 1.37 7.14
C ILE A 63 4.14 0.27 8.20
N GLY A 64 4.37 0.55 9.48
CA GLY A 64 4.13 -0.42 10.56
C GLY A 64 2.71 -1.00 10.56
N TRP A 65 1.68 -0.21 10.26
CA TRP A 65 0.29 -0.65 10.19
C TRP A 65 0.07 -1.70 9.08
N ILE A 66 0.82 -1.62 7.99
CA ILE A 66 0.81 -2.66 6.93
C ILE A 66 1.19 -4.03 7.52
N PHE A 67 2.00 -4.06 8.56
CA PHE A 67 2.47 -5.26 9.27
C PHE A 67 1.74 -5.52 10.60
N GLY A 68 0.66 -4.77 10.89
CA GLY A 68 -0.22 -5.01 12.05
C GLY A 68 -0.05 -4.04 13.22
N LEU A 69 0.87 -3.07 13.15
CA LEU A 69 0.98 -2.05 14.19
C LEU A 69 -0.33 -1.25 14.31
N HIS A 70 -0.85 -1.14 15.54
CA HIS A 70 -2.11 -0.44 15.84
C HIS A 70 -3.36 -0.99 15.11
N ASP A 71 -3.30 -2.21 14.56
CA ASP A 71 -4.47 -2.94 14.06
C ASP A 71 -4.75 -4.16 14.95
N ARG A 72 -5.92 -4.77 14.77
CA ARG A 72 -6.29 -6.03 15.44
C ARG A 72 -5.98 -7.23 14.55
N ALA A 73 -6.01 -8.42 15.15
CA ALA A 73 -5.93 -9.68 14.43
C ALA A 73 -7.17 -9.93 13.53
N TRP A 74 -6.94 -10.56 12.38
CA TRP A 74 -7.96 -10.97 11.42
C TRP A 74 -7.98 -12.49 11.25
N GLN A 75 -8.94 -12.99 10.46
CA GLN A 75 -8.98 -14.40 10.07
C GLN A 75 -7.66 -14.79 9.41
N GLU A 76 -7.12 -15.93 9.84
CA GLU A 76 -5.83 -16.41 9.38
C GLU A 76 -5.84 -16.75 7.88
N ARG A 77 -4.79 -16.34 7.18
CA ARG A 77 -4.60 -16.58 5.75
C ARG A 77 -3.14 -16.92 5.46
N ALA A 78 -2.91 -17.76 4.45
CA ALA A 78 -1.57 -17.97 3.89
C ALA A 78 -0.87 -16.62 3.61
N ILE A 79 0.44 -16.58 3.88
CA ILE A 79 1.32 -15.40 3.77
C ILE A 79 1.07 -14.36 4.87
N PHE A 80 -0.17 -13.94 5.07
CA PHE A 80 -0.50 -12.85 6.00
C PHE A 80 -0.61 -13.27 7.47
N GLY A 81 -0.77 -14.56 7.76
CA GLY A 81 -1.18 -15.01 9.09
C GLY A 81 -2.47 -14.28 9.48
N LYS A 82 -2.44 -13.57 10.60
CA LYS A 82 -3.59 -12.77 11.11
C LYS A 82 -3.54 -11.28 10.75
N ILE A 83 -2.62 -10.87 9.87
CA ILE A 83 -2.58 -9.49 9.38
C ILE A 83 -3.76 -9.23 8.45
N ARG A 84 -4.35 -8.03 8.53
CA ARG A 84 -5.44 -7.61 7.67
C ARG A 84 -5.07 -7.77 6.19
N TYR A 85 -5.89 -8.51 5.45
CA TYR A 85 -5.75 -8.67 4.00
C TYR A 85 -6.56 -7.61 3.23
N MET A 86 -6.05 -7.17 2.08
CA MET A 86 -6.77 -6.31 1.13
C MET A 86 -6.67 -6.86 -0.29
N SER A 87 -7.80 -6.94 -1.00
CA SER A 87 -7.89 -7.46 -2.37
C SER A 87 -8.37 -6.41 -3.36
N ALA A 88 -8.00 -6.60 -4.64
CA ALA A 88 -8.49 -5.78 -5.76
C ALA A 88 -10.03 -5.73 -5.81
N LYS A 89 -10.69 -6.89 -5.72
CA LYS A 89 -12.16 -6.96 -5.60
C LYS A 89 -12.72 -6.17 -4.41
N GLY A 90 -11.95 -6.05 -3.33
CA GLY A 90 -12.32 -5.24 -2.17
C GLY A 90 -12.22 -3.74 -2.43
N LEU A 91 -11.28 -3.30 -3.27
CA LEU A 91 -11.18 -1.93 -3.77
C LEU A 91 -12.34 -1.59 -4.71
N GLU A 92 -12.60 -2.44 -5.71
CA GLU A 92 -13.66 -2.25 -6.71
C GLU A 92 -15.04 -2.06 -6.08
N ARG A 93 -15.32 -2.72 -4.96
CA ARG A 93 -16.59 -2.55 -4.23
C ARG A 93 -16.70 -1.22 -3.48
N LYS A 94 -15.59 -0.52 -3.26
CA LYS A 94 -15.52 0.68 -2.41
C LYS A 94 -15.26 1.96 -3.18
N ALA A 95 -14.72 1.86 -4.39
CA ALA A 95 -14.33 3.02 -5.19
C ALA A 95 -14.43 2.71 -6.69
N ASP A 96 -14.64 3.77 -7.47
CA ASP A 96 -14.54 3.74 -8.93
C ASP A 96 -13.07 3.70 -9.36
N MET A 97 -12.53 2.48 -9.42
CA MET A 97 -11.14 2.23 -9.78
C MET A 97 -10.82 2.53 -11.26
N PRO A 98 -11.71 2.29 -12.24
CA PRO A 98 -11.50 2.75 -13.60
C PRO A 98 -11.25 4.27 -13.69
N THR A 99 -12.07 5.06 -12.99
CA THR A 99 -11.88 6.52 -12.95
C THR A 99 -10.55 6.91 -12.26
N TYR A 100 -10.18 6.23 -11.18
CA TYR A 100 -8.87 6.43 -10.53
C TYR A 100 -7.70 6.14 -11.49
N ILE A 101 -7.72 5.02 -12.21
CA ILE A 101 -6.67 4.67 -13.20
C ILE A 101 -6.58 5.76 -14.27
N LYS A 102 -7.72 6.17 -14.84
CA LYS A 102 -7.76 7.22 -15.87
C LYS A 102 -7.12 8.52 -15.36
N LYS A 103 -7.52 8.99 -14.17
CA LYS A 103 -6.95 10.18 -13.55
C LYS A 103 -5.43 10.08 -13.40
N VAL A 104 -4.93 8.93 -12.96
CA VAL A 104 -3.50 8.70 -12.76
C VAL A 104 -2.71 8.71 -14.07
N HIS A 105 -3.30 8.23 -15.17
CA HIS A 105 -2.68 8.29 -16.51
C HIS A 105 -2.61 9.71 -17.08
N GLU A 106 -3.42 10.63 -16.57
CA GLU A 106 -3.47 12.04 -16.99
C GLU A 106 -2.55 12.95 -16.15
N LEU A 107 -1.83 12.41 -15.16
CA LEU A 107 -0.80 13.10 -14.35
C LEU A 107 0.56 13.11 -15.05
#